data_AF-A0A961LZD5-F1
#
_entry.id   AF-A0A961LZD5-F1
#
_cell.length_a   1.000
_cell.length_b   1.000
_cell.length_c   1.000
_cell.angle_alpha   90.00
_cell.angle_beta   90.00
_cell.angle_gamma   90.00
#
_symmetry.space_group_name_H-M   'P 1'
#
loop_
_entity.id
_entity.type
_entity.pdbx_description
1 polymer ?
#
loop_
_entity_poly.entity_id
_entity_poly.type
_entity_poly.pdbx_seq_one_letter_code
_entity_poly.pdbx_strand_id
1 'polypeptide(L)'
;RCDIYTDVDGVYTTDPRITSKARKLDKISYEEMLELASLGAKVLQTRSVELAMRYKVRLRVLSSFDETDETSGTLVCDEEEIMESKVVSGVAHSRDEAKVTLFTIDDRPGIAAAIFGPLADAGVNVDMIVQNISEKDYDEAHSGAVTDMTFSCPVDQVGRAKKAMEEAKAAGKINYDELIIDTDVSKVSVVGIGMRSHAGVAAKMFKALSLENINIKVITTSEIKISVLIDRKYMELAVQTLHDAFSLHEAG
;
A
#
# COMPACT_ATOMS: atom_id res chain seq x y z
N ARG A 1 19.66 13.39 -16.06
CA ARG A 1 19.01 12.07 -16.21
C ARG A 1 19.94 11.04 -15.57
N CYS A 2 19.39 10.06 -14.86
CA CYS A 2 20.13 8.92 -14.29
C CYS A 2 19.49 7.64 -14.83
N ASP A 3 20.28 6.79 -15.47
CA ASP A 3 19.81 5.54 -16.07
C ASP A 3 20.14 4.40 -15.10
N ILE A 4 19.11 3.64 -14.72
CA ILE A 4 19.16 2.53 -13.77
C ILE A 4 19.00 1.24 -14.56
N TYR A 5 20.11 0.53 -14.74
CA TYR A 5 20.14 -0.77 -15.40
C TYR A 5 19.88 -1.88 -14.39
N THR A 6 18.90 -2.73 -14.66
CA THR A 6 18.48 -3.85 -13.82
C THR A 6 18.13 -5.07 -14.69
N ASP A 7 17.59 -6.12 -14.08
CA ASP A 7 17.09 -7.33 -14.72
C ASP A 7 15.69 -7.19 -15.35
N VAL A 8 15.03 -6.04 -15.17
CA VAL A 8 13.74 -5.71 -15.78
C VAL A 8 13.90 -4.56 -16.79
N ASP A 9 13.10 -4.57 -17.84
CA ASP A 9 13.15 -3.63 -18.96
C ASP A 9 12.27 -2.38 -18.77
N GLY A 10 11.69 -2.20 -17.57
CA GLY A 10 10.89 -1.04 -17.18
C GLY A 10 9.98 -1.30 -15.99
N VAL A 11 9.08 -0.36 -15.75
CA VAL A 11 8.02 -0.43 -14.74
C VAL A 11 6.72 -0.82 -15.46
N TYR A 12 6.00 -1.79 -14.91
CA TYR A 12 4.78 -2.31 -15.50
C TYR A 12 3.53 -1.84 -14.76
N THR A 13 2.38 -1.89 -15.43
CA THR A 13 1.06 -1.59 -14.84
C THR A 13 0.68 -2.53 -13.70
N THR A 14 1.26 -3.73 -13.64
CA THR A 14 1.25 -4.63 -12.48
C THR A 14 2.36 -5.68 -12.64
N ASP A 15 2.50 -6.63 -11.70
CA ASP A 15 3.48 -7.71 -11.81
C ASP A 15 3.17 -8.64 -13.01
N PRO A 16 4.04 -8.72 -14.03
CA PRO A 16 3.82 -9.57 -15.21
C PRO A 16 3.73 -11.06 -14.90
N ARG A 17 4.20 -11.50 -13.72
CA ARG A 17 4.08 -12.89 -13.26
C ARG A 17 2.67 -13.24 -12.81
N ILE A 18 1.85 -12.25 -12.43
CA ILE A 18 0.45 -12.43 -12.04
C ILE A 18 -0.47 -12.40 -13.26
N THR A 19 -0.20 -11.53 -14.22
CA THR A 19 -0.99 -11.41 -15.45
C THR A 19 -0.13 -11.12 -16.66
N SER A 20 -0.34 -11.90 -17.72
CA SER A 20 0.30 -11.68 -19.02
C SER A 20 -0.17 -10.40 -19.72
N LYS A 21 -1.24 -9.76 -19.22
CA LYS A 21 -1.77 -8.49 -19.74
C LYS A 21 -1.02 -7.26 -19.19
N ALA A 22 -0.07 -7.44 -18.28
CA ALA A 22 0.72 -6.34 -17.74
C ALA A 22 1.48 -5.61 -18.86
N ARG A 23 1.34 -4.28 -18.93
CA ARG A 23 2.00 -3.44 -19.94
C ARG A 23 3.13 -2.66 -19.29
N LYS A 24 4.26 -2.53 -19.99
CA LYS A 24 5.29 -1.56 -19.62
C LYS A 24 4.75 -0.14 -19.75
N LEU A 25 5.11 0.72 -18.80
CA LEU A 25 4.80 2.15 -18.81
C LEU A 25 5.91 2.90 -19.55
N ASP A 26 5.56 3.81 -20.44
CA ASP A 26 6.56 4.66 -21.11
C ASP A 26 7.07 5.75 -20.14
N LYS A 27 6.15 6.31 -19.36
CA LYS A 27 6.41 7.32 -18.34
C LYS A 27 5.60 7.05 -17.07
N ILE A 28 6.14 7.47 -15.94
CA ILE A 28 5.47 7.46 -14.64
C ILE A 28 5.93 8.67 -13.81
N SER A 29 5.05 9.25 -13.01
CA SER A 29 5.45 10.37 -12.14
C SER A 29 6.35 9.89 -11.00
N TYR A 30 7.13 10.79 -10.39
CA TYR A 30 7.89 10.46 -9.19
C TYR A 30 6.99 9.96 -8.05
N GLU A 31 5.85 10.60 -7.84
CA GLU A 31 4.87 10.27 -6.80
C GLU A 31 4.25 8.89 -7.02
N GLU A 32 3.84 8.58 -8.25
CA GLU A 32 3.29 7.25 -8.57
C GLU A 32 4.34 6.16 -8.39
N MET A 33 5.59 6.43 -8.82
CA MET A 33 6.68 5.48 -8.65
C MET A 33 7.04 5.28 -7.18
N LEU A 34 7.01 6.34 -6.35
CA LEU A 34 7.20 6.23 -4.91
C LEU A 34 6.13 5.34 -4.26
N GLU A 35 4.86 5.56 -4.63
CA GLU A 35 3.75 4.77 -4.13
C GLU A 35 3.89 3.30 -4.58
N LEU A 36 4.10 3.02 -5.87
CA LEU A 36 4.30 1.66 -6.36
C LEU A 36 5.49 0.95 -5.69
N ALA A 37 6.64 1.64 -5.56
CA ALA A 37 7.82 1.10 -4.91
C ALA A 37 7.57 0.74 -3.44
N SER A 38 6.83 1.59 -2.71
CA SER A 38 6.46 1.33 -1.32
C SER A 38 5.50 0.14 -1.14
N LEU A 39 4.74 -0.19 -2.19
CA LEU A 39 3.69 -1.22 -2.17
C LEU A 39 4.13 -2.57 -2.72
N GLY A 40 5.42 -2.75 -3.00
CA GLY A 40 5.99 -4.03 -3.44
C GLY A 40 6.46 -4.08 -4.89
N ALA A 41 6.36 -2.98 -5.65
CA ALA A 41 7.02 -2.89 -6.96
C ALA A 41 8.53 -2.73 -6.77
N LYS A 42 9.25 -3.85 -6.61
CA LYS A 42 10.69 -3.92 -6.28
C LYS A 42 11.63 -3.56 -7.44
N VAL A 43 11.22 -2.63 -8.31
CA VAL A 43 12.02 -2.20 -9.48
C VAL A 43 13.01 -1.10 -9.08
N LEU A 44 12.59 -0.17 -8.23
CA LEU A 44 13.41 0.94 -7.75
C LEU A 44 13.41 0.98 -6.22
N GLN A 45 14.55 1.35 -5.65
CA GLN A 45 14.64 1.56 -4.20
C GLN A 45 13.98 2.91 -3.88
N THR A 46 13.01 2.93 -2.95
CA THR A 46 12.17 4.11 -2.66
C THR A 46 12.97 5.39 -2.42
N ARG A 47 14.06 5.32 -1.65
CA ARG A 47 14.93 6.46 -1.34
C ARG A 47 15.60 7.05 -2.58
N SER A 48 15.92 6.23 -3.57
CA SER A 48 16.48 6.71 -4.84
C SER A 48 15.47 7.56 -5.61
N VAL A 49 14.19 7.16 -5.61
CA VAL A 49 13.10 7.92 -6.24
C VAL A 49 12.82 9.20 -5.47
N GLU A 50 12.87 9.18 -4.14
CA GLU A 50 12.69 10.38 -3.31
C GLU A 50 13.78 11.44 -3.60
N LEU A 51 15.03 11.00 -3.74
CA LEU A 51 16.14 11.90 -4.10
C LEU A 51 15.97 12.46 -5.51
N ALA A 52 15.57 11.60 -6.46
CA ALA A 52 15.30 12.01 -7.82
C ALA A 52 14.21 13.08 -7.89
N MET A 53 13.10 12.88 -7.17
CA MET A 53 12.02 13.86 -7.04
C MET A 53 12.52 15.18 -6.43
N ARG A 54 13.24 15.11 -5.30
CA ARG A 54 13.72 16.30 -4.58
C ARG A 54 14.65 17.18 -5.43
N TYR A 55 15.52 16.55 -6.21
CA TYR A 55 16.51 17.24 -7.04
C TYR A 55 16.09 17.36 -8.50
N LYS A 56 14.85 16.95 -8.84
CA LYS A 56 14.30 16.94 -10.20
C LYS A 56 15.21 16.21 -11.21
N VAL A 57 15.79 15.09 -10.79
CA VAL A 57 16.64 14.24 -11.63
C VAL A 57 15.78 13.17 -12.27
N ARG A 58 15.51 13.27 -13.58
CA ARG A 58 14.79 12.21 -14.33
C ARG A 58 15.51 10.87 -14.18
N LEU A 59 14.76 9.82 -13.86
CA LEU A 59 15.27 8.44 -13.84
C LEU A 59 14.81 7.69 -15.07
N ARG A 60 15.59 6.71 -15.52
CA ARG A 60 15.18 5.77 -16.55
C ARG A 60 15.46 4.35 -16.08
N VAL A 61 14.43 3.51 -16.05
CA VAL A 61 14.59 2.08 -15.74
C VAL A 61 14.83 1.33 -17.03
N LEU A 62 15.95 0.62 -17.12
CA LEU A 62 16.38 -0.12 -18.31
C LEU A 62 16.80 -1.55 -17.93
N SER A 63 16.65 -2.46 -18.90
CA SER A 63 17.22 -3.81 -18.81
C SER A 63 18.71 -3.76 -19.16
N SER A 64 19.51 -4.50 -18.39
CA SER A 64 20.93 -4.74 -18.67
C SER A 64 21.16 -5.85 -19.71
N PHE A 65 20.11 -6.57 -20.09
CA PHE A 65 20.17 -7.69 -21.01
C PHE A 65 19.78 -7.34 -22.46
N ASP A 66 19.16 -6.18 -22.67
CA ASP A 66 18.62 -5.77 -23.97
C ASP A 66 19.42 -4.61 -24.57
N GLU A 67 19.41 -4.51 -25.90
CA GLU A 67 19.90 -3.29 -26.57
C GLU A 67 18.90 -2.15 -26.32
N THR A 68 19.38 -1.07 -25.70
CA THR A 68 18.54 0.06 -25.29
C THR A 68 18.74 1.27 -26.19
N ASP A 69 17.65 1.90 -26.58
CA ASP A 69 17.62 3.18 -27.28
C ASP A 69 17.00 4.31 -26.45
N GLU A 70 16.82 5.49 -27.06
CA GLU A 70 16.22 6.66 -26.41
C GLU A 70 14.72 6.55 -26.15
N THR A 71 14.04 5.47 -26.55
CA THR A 71 12.63 5.18 -26.24
C THR A 71 12.46 3.99 -25.31
N SER A 72 13.55 3.30 -25.01
CA SER A 72 13.55 2.11 -24.17
C SER A 72 13.31 2.45 -22.70
N GLY A 73 12.80 1.47 -21.96
CA GLY A 73 12.58 1.59 -20.53
C GLY A 73 11.32 2.31 -20.11
N THR A 74 11.29 2.69 -18.84
CA THR A 74 10.30 3.61 -18.28
C THR A 74 10.99 4.85 -17.78
N LEU A 75 10.52 6.02 -18.19
CA LEU A 75 10.99 7.32 -17.69
C LEU A 75 10.22 7.70 -16.41
N VAL A 76 10.94 7.95 -15.33
CA VAL A 76 10.38 8.56 -14.11
C VAL A 76 10.68 10.06 -14.14
N CYS A 77 9.62 10.88 -14.14
CA CYS A 77 9.72 12.33 -14.32
C CYS A 77 8.67 13.10 -13.50
N ASP A 78 8.67 14.43 -13.60
CA ASP A 78 7.61 15.26 -13.02
C ASP A 78 6.27 14.98 -13.71
N GLU A 79 5.16 15.09 -12.96
CA GLU A 79 3.78 14.94 -13.46
C GLU A 79 3.48 15.85 -14.66
N GLU A 80 4.02 17.07 -14.67
CA GLU A 80 3.83 18.06 -15.74
C GLU A 80 4.37 17.60 -17.12
N GLU A 81 5.27 16.61 -17.14
CA GLU A 81 5.83 16.04 -18.37
C GLU A 81 4.97 14.91 -18.97
N ILE A 82 3.88 14.54 -18.29
CA ILE A 82 2.95 13.48 -18.67
C ILE A 82 1.70 14.14 -19.25
N MET A 83 1.62 14.23 -20.58
CA MET A 83 0.53 14.93 -21.28
C MET A 83 -0.83 14.22 -21.18
N GLU A 84 -0.84 12.88 -21.22
CA GLU A 84 -2.04 12.06 -21.05
C GLU A 84 -1.87 11.19 -19.80
N SER A 85 -2.65 11.49 -18.75
CA SER A 85 -2.68 10.67 -17.55
C SER A 85 -3.90 9.76 -17.60
N LYS A 86 -3.67 8.44 -17.54
CA LYS A 86 -4.72 7.51 -17.12
C LYS A 86 -5.16 7.88 -15.70
N VAL A 87 -6.40 7.54 -15.36
CA VAL A 87 -6.91 7.75 -13.99
C VAL A 87 -6.14 6.88 -12.98
N VAL A 88 -5.76 5.68 -13.41
CA VAL A 88 -4.96 4.72 -12.66
C VAL A 88 -3.79 4.30 -13.55
N SER A 89 -2.59 4.32 -12.98
CA SER A 89 -1.36 3.97 -13.67
C SER A 89 -0.89 2.56 -13.35
N GLY A 90 -1.26 2.02 -12.18
CA GLY A 90 -0.91 0.65 -11.85
C GLY A 90 -1.67 0.04 -10.67
N VAL A 91 -1.52 -1.27 -10.55
CA VAL A 91 -1.97 -2.09 -9.43
C VAL A 91 -0.76 -2.77 -8.80
N ALA A 92 -0.52 -2.50 -7.53
CA ALA A 92 0.53 -3.12 -6.73
C ALA A 92 -0.07 -4.05 -5.67
N HIS A 93 0.74 -4.96 -5.14
CA HIS A 93 0.32 -5.86 -4.09
C HIS A 93 1.49 -6.22 -3.15
N SER A 94 1.15 -6.49 -1.89
CA SER A 94 2.04 -7.09 -0.90
C SER A 94 1.39 -8.38 -0.38
N ARG A 95 2.04 -9.52 -0.62
CA ARG A 95 1.52 -10.85 -0.29
C ARG A 95 1.61 -11.16 1.20
N ASP A 96 2.71 -10.76 1.83
CA ASP A 96 3.09 -11.19 3.18
C ASP A 96 2.84 -10.08 4.20
N GLU A 97 1.57 -9.66 4.30
CA GLU A 97 1.08 -8.73 5.31
C GLU A 97 0.33 -9.48 6.42
N ALA A 98 0.35 -8.90 7.61
CA ALA A 98 -0.50 -9.29 8.73
C ALA A 98 -1.31 -8.09 9.20
N LYS A 99 -2.57 -8.33 9.57
CA LYS A 99 -3.45 -7.36 10.20
C LYS A 99 -3.40 -7.58 11.71
N VAL A 100 -3.10 -6.54 12.47
CA VAL A 100 -3.09 -6.54 13.93
C VAL A 100 -4.11 -5.53 14.42
N THR A 101 -5.07 -5.96 15.24
CA THR A 101 -6.13 -5.10 15.80
C THR A 101 -6.09 -5.16 17.32
N LEU A 102 -5.97 -3.99 17.96
CA LEU A 102 -6.20 -3.79 19.38
C LEU A 102 -7.65 -3.36 19.56
N PHE A 103 -8.44 -4.17 20.25
CA PHE A 103 -9.84 -3.87 20.55
C PHE A 103 -9.98 -3.09 21.85
N THR A 104 -10.90 -2.12 21.86
CA THR A 104 -11.26 -1.36 23.06
C THR A 104 -10.06 -0.65 23.70
N ILE A 105 -9.32 0.13 22.92
CA ILE A 105 -8.29 1.03 23.46
C ILE A 105 -8.93 2.33 23.93
N ASP A 106 -8.37 2.95 24.97
CA ASP A 106 -8.77 4.29 25.40
C ASP A 106 -8.67 5.29 24.23
N ASP A 107 -9.72 6.07 23.98
CA ASP A 107 -9.64 7.20 23.04
C ASP A 107 -9.27 8.49 23.78
N ARG A 108 -7.96 8.66 24.00
CA ARG A 108 -7.39 9.88 24.57
C ARG A 108 -6.02 10.20 23.98
N PRO A 109 -5.57 11.47 24.07
CA PRO A 109 -4.23 11.84 23.60
C PRO A 109 -3.14 10.98 24.21
N GLY A 110 -2.20 10.54 23.36
CA GLY A 110 -1.04 9.74 23.75
C GLY A 110 -1.17 8.23 23.56
N ILE A 111 -2.38 7.69 23.34
CA ILE A 111 -2.57 6.25 23.18
C ILE A 111 -1.91 5.71 21.91
N ALA A 112 -2.08 6.41 20.78
CA ALA A 112 -1.37 6.07 19.55
C ALA A 112 0.16 6.07 19.74
N ALA A 113 0.71 7.03 20.49
CA ALA A 113 2.14 7.07 20.78
C ALA A 113 2.58 5.91 21.69
N ALA A 114 1.73 5.52 22.65
CA ALA A 114 1.96 4.38 23.53
C ALA A 114 1.87 3.02 22.82
N ILE A 115 1.21 2.96 21.65
CA ILE A 115 1.18 1.81 20.75
C ILE A 115 2.39 1.84 19.80
N PHE A 116 2.58 2.92 19.04
CA PHE A 116 3.59 2.95 17.98
C PHE A 116 5.02 3.18 18.49
N GLY A 117 5.22 3.75 19.67
CA GLY A 117 6.54 3.87 20.31
C GLY A 117 7.19 2.50 20.54
N PRO A 118 6.56 1.59 21.29
CA PRO A 118 7.07 0.22 21.50
C PRO A 118 7.28 -0.57 20.19
N LEU A 119 6.41 -0.39 19.19
CA LEU A 119 6.58 -1.02 17.89
C LEU A 119 7.83 -0.53 17.17
N ALA A 120 8.07 0.79 17.19
CA ALA A 120 9.26 1.39 16.62
C ALA A 120 10.54 0.94 17.35
N ASP A 121 10.53 0.90 18.68
CA ASP A 121 11.66 0.42 19.50
C ASP A 121 12.00 -1.06 19.21
N ALA A 122 10.97 -1.87 18.90
CA ALA A 122 11.12 -3.27 18.50
C ALA A 122 11.52 -3.45 17.00
N GLY A 123 11.65 -2.35 16.25
CA GLY A 123 11.97 -2.35 14.83
C GLY A 123 10.87 -2.96 13.96
N VAL A 124 9.60 -2.82 14.36
CA VAL A 124 8.45 -3.23 13.55
C VAL A 124 8.12 -2.12 12.55
N ASN A 125 8.12 -2.47 11.28
CA ASN A 125 7.72 -1.59 10.19
C ASN A 125 6.20 -1.63 10.05
N VAL A 126 5.54 -0.58 10.52
CA VAL A 126 4.09 -0.40 10.40
C VAL A 126 3.78 0.26 9.06
N ASP A 127 2.78 -0.26 8.36
CA ASP A 127 2.38 0.23 7.04
C ASP A 127 1.00 0.93 7.07
N MET A 128 -0.09 0.17 7.11
CA MET A 128 -1.44 0.74 7.24
C MET A 128 -1.74 1.01 8.71
N ILE A 129 -2.35 2.16 9.01
CA ILE A 129 -2.92 2.48 10.33
C ILE A 129 -4.37 2.90 10.11
N VAL A 130 -5.28 2.24 10.80
CA VAL A 130 -6.72 2.51 10.75
C VAL A 130 -7.27 2.58 12.16
N GLN A 131 -7.81 3.74 12.51
CA GLN A 131 -8.58 3.97 13.72
C GLN A 131 -9.95 4.50 13.29
N ASN A 132 -11.02 3.92 13.82
CA ASN A 132 -12.37 4.38 13.52
C ASN A 132 -12.85 5.38 14.58
N ILE A 133 -14.03 5.96 14.37
CA ILE A 133 -14.68 6.81 15.37
C ILE A 133 -14.87 6.07 16.69
N SER A 134 -14.75 6.81 17.78
CA SER A 134 -14.79 6.27 19.12
C SER A 134 -16.21 6.08 19.61
N GLU A 135 -16.43 5.03 20.38
CA GLU A 135 -17.68 4.71 21.06
C GLU A 135 -17.60 5.18 22.51
N LYS A 136 -18.68 5.79 23.00
CA LYS A 136 -18.80 6.20 24.42
C LYS A 136 -19.74 5.26 25.14
N ASP A 137 -19.46 5.00 26.41
CA ASP A 137 -20.28 4.13 27.26
C ASP A 137 -20.46 2.74 26.62
N TYR A 138 -19.36 2.20 26.07
CA TYR A 138 -19.33 0.93 25.34
C TYR A 138 -19.90 -0.23 26.17
N ASP A 139 -19.54 -0.27 27.46
CA ASP A 139 -20.11 -1.16 28.45
C ASP A 139 -19.96 -0.57 29.88
N GLU A 140 -20.42 -1.30 30.90
CA GLU A 140 -20.30 -0.90 32.30
C GLU A 140 -18.84 -0.83 32.79
N ALA A 141 -17.90 -1.51 32.11
CA ALA A 141 -16.48 -1.51 32.45
C ALA A 141 -15.73 -0.31 31.82
N HIS A 142 -16.25 0.26 30.74
CA HIS A 142 -15.65 1.33 29.95
C HIS A 142 -16.48 2.62 30.02
N SER A 143 -16.38 3.32 31.16
CA SER A 143 -17.00 4.64 31.37
C SER A 143 -16.44 5.79 30.51
N GLY A 144 -15.48 5.51 29.62
CA GLY A 144 -14.80 6.48 28.77
C GLY A 144 -15.09 6.27 27.28
N ALA A 145 -14.52 7.12 26.43
CA ALA A 145 -14.50 6.87 24.99
C ALA A 145 -13.45 5.80 24.67
N VAL A 146 -13.83 4.80 23.89
CA VAL A 146 -12.97 3.71 23.43
C VAL A 146 -13.04 3.58 21.92
N THR A 147 -12.01 2.99 21.31
CA THR A 147 -11.96 2.76 19.87
C THR A 147 -11.13 1.51 19.59
N ASP A 148 -11.17 1.05 18.34
CA ASP A 148 -10.30 -0.01 17.86
C ASP A 148 -9.18 0.59 17.01
N MET A 149 -7.97 0.06 17.18
CA MET A 149 -6.83 0.44 16.35
C MET A 149 -6.30 -0.78 15.62
N THR A 150 -6.36 -0.70 14.29
CA THR A 150 -5.79 -1.70 13.40
C THR A 150 -4.55 -1.15 12.74
N PHE A 151 -3.50 -1.96 12.67
CA PHE A 151 -2.36 -1.68 11.81
C PHE A 151 -1.94 -2.91 11.01
N SER A 152 -1.19 -2.71 9.93
CA SER A 152 -0.52 -3.79 9.21
C SER A 152 0.99 -3.77 9.43
N CYS A 153 1.58 -4.97 9.39
CA CYS A 153 3.03 -5.16 9.36
C CYS A 153 3.37 -6.44 8.59
N PRO A 154 4.62 -6.60 8.14
CA PRO A 154 5.03 -7.82 7.47
C PRO A 154 4.91 -9.05 8.40
N VAL A 155 4.53 -10.20 7.84
CA VAL A 155 4.23 -11.43 8.61
C VAL A 155 5.41 -11.87 9.49
N ASP A 156 6.65 -11.70 9.03
CA ASP A 156 7.87 -12.04 9.76
C ASP A 156 8.11 -11.14 10.99
N GLN A 157 7.37 -10.03 11.12
CA GLN A 157 7.49 -9.08 12.23
C GLN A 157 6.38 -9.23 13.27
N VAL A 158 5.36 -10.03 12.99
CA VAL A 158 4.20 -10.25 13.88
C VAL A 158 4.62 -10.68 15.28
N GLY A 159 5.62 -11.58 15.39
CA GLY A 159 6.12 -12.01 16.69
C GLY A 159 6.70 -10.86 17.53
N ARG A 160 7.41 -9.92 16.89
CA ARG A 160 7.95 -8.72 17.53
C ARG A 160 6.83 -7.74 17.89
N ALA A 161 5.87 -7.54 16.99
CA ALA A 161 4.73 -6.66 17.21
C ALA A 161 3.87 -7.14 18.39
N LYS A 162 3.50 -8.43 18.41
CA LYS A 162 2.73 -9.04 19.50
C LYS A 162 3.43 -8.86 20.85
N LYS A 163 4.72 -9.22 20.91
CA LYS A 163 5.52 -9.08 22.13
C LYS A 163 5.56 -7.63 22.63
N ALA A 164 5.78 -6.66 21.73
CA ALA A 164 5.80 -5.25 22.09
C ALA A 164 4.46 -4.77 22.67
N MET A 165 3.32 -5.22 22.12
CA MET A 165 1.99 -4.88 22.64
C MET A 165 1.72 -5.50 24.01
N GLU A 166 2.07 -6.79 24.18
CA GLU A 166 1.91 -7.48 25.46
C GLU A 166 2.78 -6.84 26.56
N GLU A 167 4.03 -6.49 26.26
CA GLU A 167 4.93 -5.80 27.19
C GLU A 167 4.44 -4.39 27.53
N ALA A 168 3.92 -3.64 26.55
CA ALA A 168 3.34 -2.32 26.77
C ALA A 168 2.09 -2.37 27.66
N LYS A 169 1.23 -3.40 27.47
CA LYS A 169 0.07 -3.65 28.34
C LYS A 169 0.50 -4.04 29.75
N ALA A 170 1.45 -4.96 29.90
CA ALA A 170 1.97 -5.38 31.20
C ALA A 170 2.63 -4.23 31.97
N ALA A 171 3.25 -3.27 31.28
CA ALA A 171 3.82 -2.07 31.87
C ALA A 171 2.77 -0.98 32.20
N GLY A 172 1.49 -1.21 31.91
CA GLY A 172 0.40 -0.25 32.14
C GLY A 172 0.45 0.98 31.23
N LYS A 173 1.18 0.91 30.11
CA LYS A 173 1.29 2.02 29.14
C LYS A 173 0.07 2.12 28.24
N ILE A 174 -0.52 0.98 27.91
CA ILE A 174 -1.74 0.84 27.11
C ILE A 174 -2.67 -0.16 27.78
N ASN A 175 -3.96 -0.03 27.53
CA ASN A 175 -4.95 -1.06 27.83
C ASN A 175 -5.75 -1.37 26.56
N TYR A 176 -6.14 -2.61 26.39
CA TYR A 176 -6.98 -3.12 25.31
C TYR A 176 -7.61 -4.42 25.79
N ASP A 177 -8.80 -4.78 25.32
CA ASP A 177 -9.46 -6.02 25.73
C ASP A 177 -8.83 -7.22 25.02
N GLU A 178 -8.72 -7.12 23.70
CA GLU A 178 -8.23 -8.20 22.84
C GLU A 178 -7.17 -7.70 21.84
N LEU A 179 -6.19 -8.55 21.54
CA LEU A 179 -5.24 -8.36 20.44
C LEU A 179 -5.49 -9.44 19.39
N ILE A 180 -6.16 -9.08 18.30
CA ILE A 180 -6.46 -10.00 17.19
C ILE A 180 -5.39 -9.85 16.12
N ILE A 181 -4.84 -10.98 15.67
CA ILE A 181 -3.83 -11.03 14.62
C ILE A 181 -4.32 -11.97 13.52
N ASP A 182 -4.34 -11.46 12.30
CA ASP A 182 -4.66 -12.22 11.09
C ASP A 182 -3.47 -12.16 10.14
N THR A 183 -2.77 -13.29 9.99
CA THR A 183 -1.59 -13.44 9.12
C THR A 183 -1.92 -13.93 7.72
N ASP A 184 -3.20 -14.13 7.39
CA ASP A 184 -3.65 -14.69 6.11
C ASP A 184 -4.27 -13.61 5.21
N VAL A 185 -3.73 -12.39 5.30
CA VAL A 185 -4.12 -11.25 4.48
C VAL A 185 -3.04 -10.87 3.48
N SER A 186 -3.48 -10.15 2.44
CA SER A 186 -2.62 -9.48 1.47
C SER A 186 -3.13 -8.08 1.21
N LYS A 187 -2.22 -7.14 0.95
CA LYS A 187 -2.54 -5.78 0.54
C LYS A 187 -2.59 -5.70 -0.98
N VAL A 188 -3.64 -5.11 -1.52
CA VAL A 188 -3.76 -4.78 -2.95
C VAL A 188 -4.06 -3.30 -3.07
N SER A 189 -3.34 -2.62 -3.95
CA SER A 189 -3.38 -1.16 -4.05
C SER A 189 -3.50 -0.72 -5.50
N VAL A 190 -4.38 0.25 -5.73
CA VAL A 190 -4.54 0.95 -7.00
C VAL A 190 -3.87 2.31 -6.86
N VAL A 191 -2.99 2.67 -7.80
CA VAL A 191 -2.20 3.92 -7.78
C VAL A 191 -2.38 4.69 -9.07
N GLY A 192 -2.60 6.01 -8.98
CA GLY A 192 -2.58 6.92 -10.12
C GLY A 192 -2.81 8.38 -9.75
N ILE A 193 -2.04 9.30 -10.34
CA ILE A 193 -2.21 10.75 -10.10
C ILE A 193 -3.58 11.27 -10.57
N GLY A 194 -4.15 10.66 -11.61
CA GLY A 194 -5.47 11.00 -12.13
C GLY A 194 -6.61 10.80 -11.13
N MET A 195 -6.37 10.06 -10.03
CA MET A 195 -7.32 9.89 -8.93
C MET A 195 -7.68 11.21 -8.23
N ARG A 196 -6.79 12.21 -8.24
CA ARG A 196 -7.04 13.54 -7.63
C ARG A 196 -8.17 14.30 -8.29
N SER A 197 -8.29 14.15 -9.62
CA SER A 197 -9.21 14.92 -10.46
C SER A 197 -10.42 14.13 -10.95
N HIS A 198 -10.45 12.81 -10.70
CA HIS A 198 -11.52 11.92 -11.17
C HIS A 198 -12.24 11.23 -10.01
N ALA A 199 -13.52 11.57 -9.83
CA ALA A 199 -14.40 10.83 -8.94
C ALA A 199 -14.71 9.43 -9.49
N GLY A 200 -14.99 8.48 -8.59
CA GLY A 200 -15.50 7.15 -8.95
C GLY A 200 -14.47 6.02 -9.00
N VAL A 201 -13.19 6.30 -8.75
CA VAL A 201 -12.13 5.27 -8.69
C VAL A 201 -12.42 4.23 -7.60
N ALA A 202 -12.73 4.69 -6.38
CA ALA A 202 -13.09 3.81 -5.27
C ALA A 202 -14.34 2.96 -5.59
N ALA A 203 -15.39 3.60 -6.13
CA ALA A 203 -16.62 2.91 -6.51
C ALA A 203 -16.36 1.81 -7.54
N LYS A 204 -15.53 2.08 -8.54
CA LYS A 204 -15.13 1.11 -9.56
C LYS A 204 -14.31 -0.04 -8.97
N MET A 205 -13.34 0.25 -8.11
CA MET A 205 -12.53 -0.74 -7.41
C MET A 205 -13.38 -1.68 -6.56
N PHE A 206 -14.23 -1.14 -5.68
CA PHE A 206 -15.06 -1.95 -4.78
C PHE A 206 -16.11 -2.76 -5.54
N LYS A 207 -16.69 -2.18 -6.60
CA LYS A 207 -17.59 -2.92 -7.49
C LYS A 207 -16.88 -4.11 -8.14
N ALA A 208 -15.68 -3.90 -8.69
CA ALA A 208 -14.91 -4.96 -9.35
C ALA A 208 -14.59 -6.11 -8.38
N LEU A 209 -14.11 -5.79 -7.17
CA LEU A 209 -13.83 -6.81 -6.14
C LEU A 209 -15.10 -7.54 -5.68
N SER A 210 -16.22 -6.83 -5.56
CA SER A 210 -17.50 -7.44 -5.16
C SER A 210 -18.06 -8.44 -6.19
N LEU A 211 -17.83 -8.21 -7.48
CA LEU A 211 -18.28 -9.12 -8.55
C LEU A 211 -17.57 -10.48 -8.50
N GLU A 212 -16.35 -10.50 -7.98
CA GLU A 212 -15.56 -11.72 -7.74
C GLU A 212 -15.75 -12.29 -6.32
N ASN A 213 -16.69 -11.74 -5.55
CA ASN A 213 -16.98 -12.12 -4.16
C ASN A 213 -15.75 -12.00 -3.23
N ILE A 214 -14.90 -11.00 -3.47
CA ILE A 214 -13.72 -10.72 -2.66
C ILE A 214 -14.10 -9.76 -1.54
N ASN A 215 -14.08 -10.24 -0.30
CA ASN A 215 -14.38 -9.42 0.87
C ASN A 215 -13.20 -8.51 1.23
N ILE A 216 -13.50 -7.24 1.51
CA ILE A 216 -12.51 -6.22 1.93
C ILE A 216 -12.51 -6.16 3.46
N LYS A 217 -11.34 -6.36 4.08
CA LYS A 217 -11.18 -6.31 5.55
C LYS A 217 -10.84 -4.92 6.07
N VAL A 218 -10.00 -4.20 5.34
CA VAL A 218 -9.49 -2.87 5.72
C VAL A 218 -9.34 -2.04 4.45
N ILE A 219 -9.64 -0.74 4.54
CA ILE A 219 -9.44 0.23 3.45
C ILE A 219 -8.57 1.36 4.00
N THR A 220 -7.56 1.77 3.24
CA THR A 220 -6.81 3.01 3.46
C THR A 220 -6.64 3.77 2.14
N THR A 221 -6.57 5.09 2.18
CA THR A 221 -6.39 5.91 0.98
C THR A 221 -5.35 7.01 1.21
N SER A 222 -4.61 7.36 0.17
CA SER A 222 -3.94 8.67 0.03
C SER A 222 -4.59 9.44 -1.12
N GLU A 223 -4.01 10.56 -1.53
CA GLU A 223 -4.53 11.36 -2.66
C GLU A 223 -4.52 10.61 -4.00
N ILE A 224 -3.57 9.68 -4.17
CA ILE A 224 -3.31 8.99 -5.45
C ILE A 224 -3.25 7.48 -5.30
N LYS A 225 -3.72 6.94 -4.17
CA LYS A 225 -3.68 5.51 -3.84
C LYS A 225 -4.91 5.10 -3.04
N ILE A 226 -5.50 3.96 -3.40
CA ILE A 226 -6.43 3.22 -2.52
C ILE A 226 -5.83 1.85 -2.28
N SER A 227 -5.72 1.45 -1.01
CA SER A 227 -5.23 0.13 -0.60
C SER A 227 -6.30 -0.61 0.19
N VAL A 228 -6.41 -1.91 -0.08
CA VAL A 228 -7.30 -2.81 0.64
C VAL A 228 -6.54 -4.01 1.19
N LEU A 229 -6.92 -4.46 2.39
CA LEU A 229 -6.56 -5.79 2.87
C LEU A 229 -7.66 -6.78 2.51
N ILE A 230 -7.29 -7.89 1.88
CA ILE A 230 -8.17 -9.00 1.50
C ILE A 230 -7.56 -10.32 1.97
N ASP A 231 -8.33 -11.41 1.98
CA ASP A 231 -7.75 -12.73 2.22
C ASP A 231 -6.68 -13.05 1.17
N ARG A 232 -5.51 -13.52 1.62
CA ARG A 232 -4.34 -13.77 0.76
C ARG A 232 -4.64 -14.67 -0.43
N LYS A 233 -5.54 -15.64 -0.26
CA LYS A 233 -5.95 -16.57 -1.33
C LYS A 233 -6.57 -15.88 -2.55
N TYR A 234 -7.10 -14.65 -2.41
CA TYR A 234 -7.71 -13.89 -3.49
C TYR A 234 -6.76 -12.86 -4.11
N MET A 235 -5.50 -12.79 -3.67
CA MET A 235 -4.55 -11.76 -4.10
C MET A 235 -4.40 -11.68 -5.63
N GLU A 236 -4.08 -12.80 -6.28
CA GLU A 236 -3.85 -12.82 -7.73
C GLU A 236 -5.13 -12.48 -8.52
N LEU A 237 -6.28 -13.01 -8.08
CA LEU A 237 -7.58 -12.70 -8.66
C LEU A 237 -7.90 -11.22 -8.52
N ALA A 238 -7.74 -10.63 -7.32
CA ALA A 238 -7.98 -9.21 -7.09
C ALA A 238 -7.10 -8.32 -7.97
N VAL A 239 -5.81 -8.64 -8.11
CA VAL A 239 -4.89 -7.90 -8.98
C VAL A 239 -5.35 -7.97 -10.44
N GLN A 240 -5.69 -9.16 -10.95
CA GLN A 240 -6.18 -9.34 -12.31
C GLN A 240 -7.50 -8.59 -12.56
N THR A 241 -8.46 -8.72 -11.64
CA THR A 241 -9.76 -8.06 -11.72
C THR A 241 -9.64 -6.55 -11.72
N LEU A 242 -8.77 -5.98 -10.88
CA LEU A 242 -8.53 -4.54 -10.85
C LEU A 242 -7.78 -4.07 -12.10
N HIS A 243 -6.81 -4.84 -12.58
CA HIS A 243 -6.09 -4.54 -13.82
C HIS A 243 -7.04 -4.47 -15.02
N ASP A 244 -7.93 -5.44 -15.15
CA ASP A 244 -8.96 -5.49 -16.19
C ASP A 244 -10.01 -4.39 -16.00
N ALA A 245 -10.50 -4.18 -14.77
CA ALA A 245 -11.48 -3.15 -14.50
C ALA A 245 -10.98 -1.77 -14.93
N PHE A 246 -9.72 -1.42 -14.66
CA PHE A 246 -9.13 -0.13 -15.02
C PHE A 246 -8.55 -0.09 -16.44
N SER A 247 -8.78 -1.10 -17.29
CA SER A 247 -8.28 -1.16 -18.67
C SER A 247 -6.76 -0.91 -18.77
N LEU A 248 -5.99 -1.45 -17.82
CA LEU A 248 -4.55 -1.19 -17.74
C LEU A 248 -3.74 -1.95 -18.80
N HIS A 249 -4.38 -2.82 -19.56
CA HIS A 249 -3.81 -3.51 -20.72
C HIS A 249 -3.90 -2.69 -22.02
N GLU A 250 -4.80 -1.71 -22.09
CA GLU A 250 -4.96 -0.87 -23.27
C GLU A 250 -3.80 0.11 -23.41
N ALA A 251 -3.44 0.48 -24.63
CA ALA A 251 -2.47 1.54 -24.81
C ALA A 251 -3.09 2.87 -24.38
N GLY A 252 -2.49 3.50 -23.36
CA GLY A 252 -2.60 4.96 -23.18
C GLY A 252 -1.69 5.62 -24.17
#